data_AF-A0A9Q9HEA5-F1
#
_entry.id   AF-A0A9Q9HEA5-F1
#
_cell.length_a   1.000
_cell.length_b   1.000
_cell.length_c   1.000
_cell.angle_alpha   90.00
_cell.angle_beta   90.00
_cell.angle_gamma   90.00
#
_symmetry.space_group_name_H-M   'P 1'
#
loop_
_entity.id
_entity.type
_entity.pdbx_description
1 polymer ?
#
loop_
_entity_poly.entity_id
_entity_poly.type
_entity_poly.pdbx_seq_one_letter_code
_entity_poly.pdbx_strand_id
1 'polypeptide(L)'
;MTFLQIASLLIVLAGLFGAINYLLLKLPSAIGILVVSLAASLAVMGLDLLLPGLGMADQVRSTVTGIDFSDALLEGMLGLLLFAGALHVKISDLRQQWRVVILMATIGVALSTTIVGVGFSWLTGMPLLIALVFGALVSPTDPVAVLGVLREANLQKSLETKIAGESLFNDGVGYVVFLVLVGLAFPSGDAHHEPGFQAALLLFAQEALGGAVLGVMLGWLTFRLMRHIDDYSLEVLLTLGLAFGGYELAVALHVSAPIMAVCAGLLIGDVGAKHGMSEETRKYVDAFWKLIDEILNAVLFLMIGFEVFAVAFTGDAVMAGIFAIALALFARFAAVAVPVMLLKPFRNFSAGVIPIMTWGGLKGGISVALALSLPENEWKPLILTATYIIVIFSIIIQGLTVAPLATKLGREPELM
;
A
#
# COMPACT_ATOMS: atom_id res chain seq x y z
N MET A 1 11.22 -21.31 -12.53
CA MET A 1 12.47 -20.50 -12.47
C MET A 1 12.97 -20.48 -11.04
N THR A 2 14.26 -20.28 -10.81
CA THR A 2 14.76 -20.04 -9.44
C THR A 2 14.35 -18.64 -8.97
N PHE A 3 14.27 -18.41 -7.65
CA PHE A 3 13.99 -17.09 -7.08
C PHE A 3 14.91 -16.00 -7.65
N LEU A 4 16.21 -16.29 -7.78
CA LEU A 4 17.19 -15.36 -8.34
C LEU A 4 16.89 -15.00 -9.80
N GLN A 5 16.46 -15.97 -10.62
CA GLN A 5 16.08 -15.72 -12.02
C GLN A 5 14.88 -14.78 -12.09
N ILE A 6 13.84 -15.02 -11.28
CA ILE A 6 12.65 -14.17 -11.21
C ILE A 6 13.03 -12.75 -10.76
N ALA A 7 13.76 -12.63 -9.65
CA ALA A 7 14.19 -11.33 -9.14
C ALA A 7 15.03 -10.56 -10.17
N SER A 8 15.97 -11.24 -10.84
CA SER A 8 16.78 -10.61 -11.89
C SER A 8 15.94 -10.14 -13.08
N LEU A 9 14.95 -10.94 -13.51
CA LEU A 9 14.06 -10.59 -14.61
C LEU A 9 13.21 -9.38 -14.26
N LEU A 10 12.64 -9.34 -13.04
CA LEU A 10 11.84 -8.21 -12.56
C LEU A 10 12.66 -6.91 -12.53
N ILE A 11 13.90 -6.95 -12.05
CA ILE A 11 14.78 -5.76 -12.03
C ILE A 11 15.12 -5.29 -13.44
N VAL A 12 15.47 -6.21 -14.35
CA VAL A 12 15.79 -5.88 -15.75
C VAL A 12 14.57 -5.28 -16.46
N LEU A 13 13.38 -5.87 -16.28
CA LEU A 13 12.14 -5.38 -16.87
C LEU A 13 11.71 -4.03 -16.27
N ALA A 14 11.85 -3.84 -14.96
CA ALA A 14 11.55 -2.57 -14.30
C ALA A 14 12.45 -1.44 -14.84
N GLY A 15 13.74 -1.72 -15.03
CA GLY A 15 14.68 -0.79 -15.67
C GLY A 15 14.32 -0.48 -17.12
N LEU A 16 13.98 -1.52 -17.91
CA LEU A 16 13.58 -1.36 -19.31
C LEU A 16 12.29 -0.55 -19.44
N PHE A 17 11.25 -0.87 -18.67
CA PHE A 17 9.96 -0.19 -18.74
C PHE A 17 10.03 1.22 -18.16
N GLY A 18 10.86 1.43 -17.13
CA GLY A 18 11.22 2.76 -16.65
C GLY A 18 11.90 3.60 -17.73
N ALA A 19 12.82 3.03 -18.51
CA ALA A 19 13.47 3.71 -19.63
C ALA A 19 12.48 4.04 -20.76
N ILE A 20 11.57 3.11 -21.09
CA ILE A 20 10.50 3.35 -22.07
C ILE A 20 9.60 4.51 -21.61
N ASN A 21 9.18 4.51 -20.34
CA ASN A 21 8.40 5.60 -19.78
C ASN A 21 9.16 6.93 -19.87
N TYR A 22 10.43 6.96 -19.45
CA TYR A 22 11.25 8.17 -19.47
C TYR A 22 11.42 8.75 -20.88
N LEU A 23 11.63 7.89 -21.89
CA LEU A 23 11.88 8.30 -23.27
C LEU A 23 10.60 8.65 -24.04
N LEU A 24 9.49 7.94 -23.81
CA LEU A 24 8.28 8.04 -24.63
C LEU A 24 7.10 8.70 -23.92
N LEU A 25 6.76 8.25 -22.71
CA LEU A 25 5.49 8.61 -22.06
C LEU A 25 5.60 9.82 -21.12
N LYS A 26 6.76 10.01 -20.47
CA LYS A 26 7.04 11.08 -19.49
C LYS A 26 5.99 11.16 -18.37
N LEU A 27 5.44 10.01 -17.99
CA LEU A 27 4.54 9.91 -16.84
C LEU A 27 5.36 9.75 -15.55
N PRO A 28 4.77 10.03 -14.38
CA PRO A 28 5.38 9.71 -13.09
C PRO A 28 5.85 8.25 -13.06
N SER A 29 7.08 8.01 -12.57
CA SER A 29 7.82 6.75 -12.76
C SER A 29 6.97 5.49 -12.50
N ALA A 30 6.35 5.39 -11.33
CA ALA A 30 5.53 4.24 -10.94
C ALA A 30 4.33 4.02 -11.88
N ILE A 31 3.57 5.09 -12.19
CA ILE A 31 2.41 5.04 -13.10
C ILE A 31 2.86 4.64 -14.51
N GLY A 32 3.97 5.22 -14.98
CA GLY A 32 4.51 4.93 -16.30
C GLY A 32 4.95 3.48 -16.45
N ILE A 33 5.64 2.91 -15.45
CA ILE A 33 6.04 1.51 -15.45
C ILE A 33 4.80 0.59 -15.50
N LEU A 34 3.77 0.88 -14.70
CA LEU A 34 2.51 0.14 -14.74
C LEU A 34 1.87 0.19 -16.13
N VAL A 35 1.77 1.38 -16.73
CA VAL A 35 1.13 1.55 -18.05
C VAL A 35 1.89 0.79 -19.13
N VAL A 36 3.22 0.85 -19.13
CA VAL A 36 4.06 0.09 -20.07
C VAL A 36 3.90 -1.42 -19.85
N SER A 37 3.92 -1.85 -18.58
CA SER A 37 3.74 -3.26 -18.20
C SER A 37 2.37 -3.79 -18.66
N LEU A 38 1.30 -3.06 -18.35
CA LEU A 38 -0.06 -3.41 -18.75
C LEU A 38 -0.21 -3.44 -20.28
N ALA A 39 0.35 -2.47 -20.99
CA ALA A 39 0.32 -2.44 -22.45
C ALA A 39 1.07 -3.63 -23.07
N ALA A 40 2.24 -3.98 -22.52
CA ALA A 40 2.99 -5.16 -22.94
C ALA A 40 2.19 -6.45 -22.68
N SER A 41 1.58 -6.59 -21.50
CA SER A 41 0.74 -7.74 -21.15
C SER A 41 -0.47 -7.88 -22.08
N LEU A 42 -1.18 -6.78 -22.34
CA LEU A 42 -2.31 -6.75 -23.26
C LEU A 42 -1.91 -7.06 -24.71
N ALA A 43 -0.73 -6.58 -25.16
CA ALA A 43 -0.21 -6.90 -26.48
C ALA A 43 0.10 -8.40 -26.63
N VAL A 44 0.68 -9.03 -25.60
CA VAL A 44 0.93 -10.48 -25.59
C VAL A 44 -0.38 -11.26 -25.63
N MET A 45 -1.37 -10.90 -24.81
CA MET A 45 -2.69 -11.56 -24.85
C MET A 45 -3.40 -11.37 -26.20
N GLY A 46 -3.31 -10.18 -26.79
CA GLY A 46 -3.87 -9.89 -28.11
C GLY A 46 -3.20 -10.67 -29.25
N LEU A 47 -1.88 -10.83 -29.20
CA LEU A 47 -1.13 -11.64 -30.16
C LEU A 47 -1.49 -13.12 -30.05
N ASP A 48 -1.70 -13.64 -28.85
CA ASP A 48 -2.10 -15.03 -28.62
C ASP A 48 -3.49 -15.34 -29.20
N LEU A 49 -4.43 -14.38 -29.12
CA LEU A 49 -5.74 -14.48 -29.77
C LEU A 49 -5.65 -14.52 -31.31
N LEU A 50 -4.67 -13.82 -31.91
CA LEU A 50 -4.47 -13.78 -33.36
C LEU A 50 -3.68 -14.98 -33.87
N LEU A 51 -2.75 -15.51 -33.07
CA LEU A 51 -1.84 -16.60 -33.41
C LEU A 51 -1.78 -17.64 -32.27
N PRO A 52 -2.88 -18.40 -32.02
CA PRO A 52 -2.97 -19.32 -30.90
C PRO A 52 -1.97 -20.49 -30.96
N GLY A 53 -1.31 -20.71 -32.10
CA GLY A 53 -0.28 -21.73 -32.25
C GLY A 53 1.07 -21.39 -31.57
N LEU A 54 1.25 -20.17 -31.06
CA LEU A 54 2.48 -19.74 -30.41
C LEU A 54 2.51 -20.02 -28.90
N GLY A 55 1.34 -20.18 -28.26
CA GLY A 55 1.22 -20.49 -26.82
C GLY A 55 1.93 -19.50 -25.89
N MET A 56 2.14 -18.26 -26.35
CA MET A 56 2.95 -17.28 -25.62
C MET A 56 2.24 -16.80 -24.36
N ALA A 57 0.91 -16.61 -24.42
CA ALA A 57 0.16 -16.21 -23.25
C ALA A 57 0.16 -17.31 -22.18
N ASP A 58 0.04 -18.59 -22.56
CA ASP A 58 0.08 -19.71 -21.60
C ASP A 58 1.46 -19.85 -20.94
N GLN A 59 2.54 -19.62 -21.69
CA GLN A 59 3.89 -19.68 -21.16
C GLN A 59 4.20 -18.50 -20.22
N VAL A 60 3.75 -17.30 -20.56
CA VAL A 60 3.86 -16.13 -19.67
C VAL A 60 2.97 -16.31 -18.45
N ARG A 61 1.72 -16.76 -18.64
CA ARG A 61 0.76 -17.01 -17.56
C ARG A 61 1.31 -18.02 -16.56
N SER A 62 1.79 -19.18 -17.01
CA SER A 62 2.40 -20.19 -16.13
C SER A 62 3.64 -19.67 -15.39
N THR A 63 4.39 -18.75 -16.00
CA THR A 63 5.52 -18.09 -15.33
C THR A 63 5.04 -17.10 -14.28
N VAL A 64 4.06 -16.25 -14.60
CA VAL A 64 3.48 -15.23 -13.71
C VAL A 64 2.75 -15.88 -12.54
N THR A 65 1.90 -16.88 -12.77
CA THR A 65 1.24 -17.64 -11.70
C THR A 65 2.22 -18.50 -10.90
N GLY A 66 3.41 -18.77 -11.45
CA GLY A 66 4.51 -19.42 -10.73
C GLY A 66 5.35 -18.46 -9.90
N ILE A 67 5.17 -17.15 -10.06
CA ILE A 67 5.67 -16.13 -9.13
C ILE A 67 4.60 -15.98 -8.07
N ASP A 68 4.89 -16.38 -6.83
CA ASP A 68 3.97 -16.11 -5.73
C ASP A 68 4.04 -14.62 -5.39
N PHE A 69 3.26 -13.82 -6.13
CA PHE A 69 3.20 -12.36 -5.98
C PHE A 69 2.85 -11.99 -4.54
N SER A 70 1.96 -12.77 -3.93
CA SER A 70 1.51 -12.52 -2.56
C SER A 70 2.67 -12.64 -1.59
N ASP A 71 3.41 -13.75 -1.61
CA ASP A 71 4.55 -13.96 -0.73
C ASP A 71 5.68 -12.96 -1.01
N ALA A 72 6.00 -12.74 -2.30
CA ALA A 72 7.04 -11.79 -2.70
C ALA A 72 6.74 -10.38 -2.18
N LEU A 73 5.49 -9.93 -2.25
CA LEU A 73 5.10 -8.62 -1.75
C LEU A 73 4.96 -8.61 -0.21
N LEU A 74 4.15 -9.49 0.37
CA LEU A 74 3.78 -9.44 1.79
C LEU A 74 4.93 -9.86 2.71
N GLU A 75 5.73 -10.85 2.34
CA GLU A 75 6.84 -11.33 3.17
C GLU A 75 8.15 -10.62 2.78
N GLY A 76 8.38 -10.37 1.48
CA GLY A 76 9.64 -9.83 0.99
C GLY A 76 9.74 -8.30 0.95
N MET A 77 8.73 -7.62 0.40
CA MET A 77 8.84 -6.20 0.03
C MET A 77 8.09 -5.26 0.97
N LEU A 78 6.97 -5.68 1.54
CA LEU A 78 6.05 -4.84 2.32
C LEU A 78 6.75 -4.21 3.52
N GLY A 79 7.51 -5.01 4.29
CA GLY A 79 8.29 -4.51 5.42
C GLY A 79 9.27 -3.41 5.01
N LEU A 80 9.97 -3.58 3.88
CA LEU A 80 10.91 -2.59 3.37
C LEU A 80 10.21 -1.33 2.86
N LEU A 81 9.12 -1.46 2.10
CA LEU A 81 8.35 -0.34 1.58
C LEU A 81 7.79 0.52 2.72
N LEU A 82 7.21 -0.13 3.75
CA LEU A 82 6.67 0.58 4.91
C LEU A 82 7.76 1.20 5.77
N PHE A 83 8.88 0.50 5.98
CA PHE A 83 10.02 1.04 6.71
C PHE A 83 10.61 2.25 5.98
N ALA A 84 10.83 2.15 4.67
CA ALA A 84 11.36 3.23 3.84
C ALA A 84 10.41 4.43 3.80
N GLY A 85 9.11 4.19 3.61
CA GLY A 85 8.08 5.22 3.66
C GLY A 85 8.05 5.94 5.01
N ALA A 86 8.14 5.19 6.11
CA ALA A 86 8.18 5.71 7.46
C ALA A 86 9.43 6.56 7.75
N LEU A 87 10.61 6.12 7.27
CA LEU A 87 11.89 6.79 7.50
C LEU A 87 11.90 8.24 6.97
N HIS A 88 11.19 8.49 5.87
CA HIS A 88 11.10 9.83 5.27
C HIS A 88 10.06 10.75 5.93
N VAL A 89 9.22 10.23 6.84
CA VAL A 89 8.18 11.02 7.51
C VAL A 89 8.75 11.74 8.74
N LYS A 90 8.68 13.07 8.72
CA LYS A 90 9.10 13.90 9.86
C LYS A 90 8.10 13.79 11.00
N ILE A 91 8.49 13.17 12.12
CA ILE A 91 7.62 13.03 13.32
C ILE A 91 7.15 14.40 13.83
N SER A 92 7.96 15.46 13.75
CA SER A 92 7.54 16.80 14.15
C SER A 92 6.32 17.30 13.37
N ASP A 93 6.28 17.02 12.07
CA ASP A 93 5.21 17.46 11.17
C ASP A 93 3.99 16.54 11.38
N LEU A 94 4.22 15.23 11.52
CA LEU A 94 3.20 14.24 11.85
C LEU A 94 2.52 14.55 13.19
N ARG A 95 3.27 14.96 14.21
CA ARG A 95 2.76 15.37 15.53
C ARG A 95 1.86 16.60 15.45
N GLN A 96 1.93 17.42 14.41
CA GLN A 96 0.97 18.51 14.20
C GLN A 96 -0.35 18.00 13.58
N GLN A 97 -0.33 16.84 12.93
CA GLN A 97 -1.47 16.25 12.21
C GLN A 97 -2.01 14.95 12.86
N TRP A 98 -1.41 14.49 13.96
CA TRP A 98 -1.65 13.17 14.56
C TRP A 98 -3.13 12.82 14.78
N ARG A 99 -3.95 13.78 15.24
CA ARG A 99 -5.39 13.56 15.46
C ARG A 99 -6.11 13.20 14.16
N VAL A 100 -5.75 13.87 13.07
CA VAL A 100 -6.35 13.66 11.75
C VAL A 100 -5.91 12.29 11.23
N VAL A 101 -4.60 12.01 11.28
CA VAL A 101 -4.02 10.75 10.79
C VAL A 101 -4.57 9.55 11.55
N ILE A 102 -4.61 9.58 12.89
CA ILE A 102 -5.13 8.46 13.68
C ILE A 102 -6.62 8.25 13.43
N LEU A 103 -7.44 9.30 13.34
CA LEU A 103 -8.87 9.14 13.06
C LEU A 103 -9.10 8.56 11.65
N MET A 104 -8.30 8.94 10.66
CA MET A 104 -8.38 8.37 9.31
C MET A 104 -7.92 6.91 9.29
N ALA A 105 -6.79 6.60 9.93
CA ALA A 105 -6.25 5.23 10.01
C ALA A 105 -7.10 4.27 10.86
N THR A 106 -8.03 4.77 11.67
CA THR A 106 -8.93 3.94 12.50
C THR A 106 -10.38 4.01 11.98
N ILE A 107 -11.06 5.12 12.24
CA ILE A 107 -12.46 5.31 11.84
C ILE A 107 -12.59 5.31 10.32
N GLY A 108 -11.65 5.94 9.61
CA GLY A 108 -11.66 5.95 8.14
C GLY A 108 -11.56 4.55 7.56
N VAL A 109 -10.65 3.72 8.07
CA VAL A 109 -10.49 2.31 7.67
C VAL A 109 -11.73 1.48 7.99
N ALA A 110 -12.27 1.62 9.20
CA ALA A 110 -13.47 0.91 9.62
C ALA A 110 -14.69 1.29 8.75
N LEU A 111 -14.87 2.58 8.48
CA LEU A 111 -15.93 3.08 7.59
C LEU A 111 -15.72 2.58 6.16
N SER A 112 -14.50 2.68 5.63
CA SER A 112 -14.21 2.21 4.26
C SER A 112 -14.50 0.73 4.12
N THR A 113 -14.01 -0.08 5.06
CA THR A 113 -14.25 -1.52 5.14
C THR A 113 -15.73 -1.86 5.18
N THR A 114 -16.48 -1.16 6.03
CA THR A 114 -17.92 -1.41 6.20
C THR A 114 -18.71 -0.99 4.97
N ILE A 115 -18.44 0.19 4.40
CA ILE A 115 -19.17 0.70 3.24
C ILE A 115 -18.89 -0.17 2.02
N VAL A 116 -17.63 -0.50 1.75
CA VAL A 116 -17.26 -1.38 0.64
C VAL A 116 -17.80 -2.79 0.86
N GLY A 117 -17.65 -3.36 2.04
CA GLY A 117 -18.09 -4.72 2.29
C GLY A 117 -19.60 -4.89 2.25
N VAL A 118 -20.37 -4.03 2.93
CA VAL A 118 -21.84 -4.08 2.90
C VAL A 118 -22.36 -3.80 1.50
N GLY A 119 -21.81 -2.78 0.82
CA GLY A 119 -22.24 -2.45 -0.53
C GLY A 119 -21.91 -3.55 -1.54
N PHE A 120 -20.74 -4.19 -1.43
CA PHE A 120 -20.35 -5.25 -2.35
C PHE A 120 -21.13 -6.55 -2.09
N SER A 121 -21.42 -6.88 -0.83
CA SER A 121 -22.33 -7.97 -0.46
C SER A 121 -23.72 -7.76 -1.07
N TRP A 122 -24.27 -6.55 -0.98
CA TRP A 122 -25.56 -6.21 -1.56
C TRP A 122 -25.58 -6.30 -3.10
N LEU A 123 -24.50 -5.89 -3.76
CA LEU A 123 -24.37 -5.92 -5.22
C LEU A 123 -24.21 -7.34 -5.79
N THR A 124 -23.47 -8.21 -5.09
CA THR A 124 -23.00 -9.49 -5.64
C THR A 124 -23.68 -10.71 -5.00
N GLY A 125 -24.39 -10.53 -3.89
CA GLY A 125 -24.93 -11.61 -3.08
C GLY A 125 -23.87 -12.33 -2.23
N MET A 126 -22.64 -11.83 -2.21
CA MET A 126 -21.54 -12.41 -1.42
C MET A 126 -21.86 -12.39 0.08
N PRO A 127 -21.50 -13.45 0.83
CA PRO A 127 -21.61 -13.46 2.29
C PRO A 127 -20.95 -12.23 2.91
N LEU A 128 -21.65 -11.57 3.84
CA LEU A 128 -21.22 -10.28 4.40
C LEU A 128 -19.79 -10.32 4.94
N LEU A 129 -19.40 -11.40 5.60
CA LEU A 129 -18.07 -11.53 6.19
C LEU A 129 -16.96 -11.57 5.13
N ILE A 130 -17.16 -12.29 4.03
CA ILE A 130 -16.23 -12.31 2.88
C ILE A 130 -16.21 -10.95 2.18
N ALA A 131 -17.36 -10.28 2.08
CA ALA A 131 -17.42 -8.94 1.51
C ALA A 131 -16.72 -7.90 2.41
N LEU A 132 -16.78 -8.04 3.75
CA LEU A 132 -15.99 -7.23 4.67
C LEU A 132 -14.49 -7.47 4.50
N VAL A 133 -14.05 -8.71 4.24
CA VAL A 133 -12.66 -8.99 3.85
C VAL A 133 -12.29 -8.21 2.58
N PHE A 134 -13.16 -8.19 1.56
CA PHE A 134 -12.97 -7.35 0.38
C PHE A 134 -12.91 -5.85 0.70
N GLY A 135 -13.76 -5.36 1.61
CA GLY A 135 -13.71 -3.98 2.06
C GLY A 135 -12.39 -3.63 2.75
N ALA A 136 -11.85 -4.56 3.55
CA ALA A 136 -10.60 -4.37 4.27
C ALA A 136 -9.40 -4.34 3.32
N LEU A 137 -9.30 -5.28 2.36
CA LEU A 137 -8.17 -5.31 1.42
C LEU A 137 -8.16 -4.13 0.45
N VAL A 138 -9.33 -3.53 0.14
CA VAL A 138 -9.42 -2.32 -0.69
C VAL A 138 -9.30 -1.04 0.14
N SER A 139 -9.26 -1.09 1.49
CA SER A 139 -9.14 0.10 2.33
C SER A 139 -7.75 0.78 2.29
N PRO A 140 -6.61 0.04 2.35
CA PRO A 140 -5.26 0.57 2.21
C PRO A 140 -5.08 1.53 1.02
N THR A 141 -4.13 2.46 1.14
CA THR A 141 -3.87 3.49 0.13
C THR A 141 -2.39 3.72 -0.06
N ASP A 142 -1.95 3.79 -1.31
CA ASP A 142 -0.54 3.89 -1.69
C ASP A 142 -0.05 5.35 -1.68
N PRO A 143 0.84 5.73 -0.76
CA PRO A 143 1.36 7.10 -0.72
C PRO A 143 2.35 7.38 -1.85
N VAL A 144 3.02 6.37 -2.39
CA VAL A 144 4.12 6.53 -3.34
C VAL A 144 3.58 7.01 -4.69
N ALA A 145 2.52 6.35 -5.17
CA ALA A 145 1.82 6.78 -6.38
C ALA A 145 1.38 8.25 -6.30
N VAL A 146 0.86 8.65 -5.14
CA VAL A 146 0.27 9.98 -4.93
C VAL A 146 1.36 11.02 -4.81
N LEU A 147 2.33 10.81 -3.93
CA LEU A 147 3.38 11.78 -3.63
C LEU A 147 4.31 11.98 -4.82
N GLY A 148 4.54 10.94 -5.63
CA GLY A 148 5.29 11.06 -6.88
C GLY A 148 4.66 12.07 -7.84
N VAL A 149 3.33 12.00 -8.02
CA VAL A 149 2.57 12.94 -8.87
C VAL A 149 2.43 14.31 -8.22
N LEU A 150 2.17 14.35 -6.90
CA LEU A 150 1.81 15.56 -6.19
C LEU A 150 2.99 16.49 -5.89
N ARG A 151 4.23 15.97 -5.86
CA ARG A 151 5.45 16.79 -5.76
C ARG A 151 5.56 17.83 -6.90
N GLU A 152 5.06 17.50 -8.09
CA GLU A 152 5.04 18.43 -9.23
C GLU A 152 4.00 19.55 -9.07
N ALA A 153 2.95 19.33 -8.25
CA ALA A 153 1.87 20.28 -8.02
C ALA A 153 2.16 21.28 -6.88
N ASN A 154 3.35 21.23 -6.27
CA ASN A 154 3.83 22.12 -5.19
C ASN A 154 2.79 22.34 -4.07
N LEU A 155 2.27 21.24 -3.52
CA LEU A 155 1.23 21.28 -2.50
C LEU A 155 1.74 21.81 -1.16
N GLN A 156 0.80 22.29 -0.34
CA GLN A 156 1.10 22.62 1.05
C GLN A 156 1.68 21.40 1.78
N LYS A 157 2.85 21.57 2.40
CA LYS A 157 3.55 20.54 3.18
C LYS A 157 2.66 19.85 4.23
N SER A 158 1.67 20.56 4.78
CA SER A 158 0.71 19.99 5.72
C SER A 158 -0.21 18.92 5.10
N LEU A 159 -0.54 19.05 3.82
CA LEU A 159 -1.36 18.09 3.07
C LEU A 159 -0.53 16.87 2.68
N GLU A 160 0.71 17.07 2.22
CA GLU A 160 1.65 15.98 1.96
C GLU A 160 1.87 15.13 3.22
N THR A 161 2.07 15.77 4.37
CA THR A 161 2.23 15.07 5.66
C THR A 161 0.97 14.28 6.04
N LYS A 162 -0.23 14.83 5.78
CA LYS A 162 -1.49 14.12 6.04
C LYS A 162 -1.64 12.91 5.14
N ILE A 163 -1.35 13.03 3.85
CA ILE A 163 -1.43 11.92 2.88
C ILE A 163 -0.41 10.84 3.23
N ALA A 164 0.86 11.22 3.42
CA ALA A 164 1.91 10.29 3.78
C ALA A 164 1.62 9.57 5.11
N GLY A 165 1.21 10.31 6.15
CA GLY A 165 0.88 9.74 7.44
C GLY A 165 -0.36 8.84 7.38
N GLU A 166 -1.43 9.26 6.72
CA GLU A 166 -2.64 8.45 6.60
C GLU A 166 -2.38 7.14 5.89
N SER A 167 -1.77 7.16 4.70
CA SER A 167 -1.39 5.95 3.98
C SER A 167 -0.49 5.00 4.78
N LEU A 168 0.56 5.54 5.44
CA LEU A 168 1.52 4.73 6.18
C LEU A 168 0.86 3.92 7.32
N PHE A 169 -0.04 4.55 8.08
CA PHE A 169 -0.76 3.87 9.14
C PHE A 169 -1.95 3.05 8.61
N ASN A 170 -2.60 3.49 7.54
CA ASN A 170 -3.70 2.78 6.88
C ASN A 170 -3.23 1.43 6.32
N ASP A 171 -2.04 1.34 5.73
CA ASP A 171 -1.50 0.08 5.23
C ASP A 171 -1.28 -0.93 6.37
N GLY A 172 -0.70 -0.49 7.48
CA GLY A 172 -0.50 -1.32 8.67
C GLY A 172 -1.81 -1.75 9.34
N VAL A 173 -2.73 -0.81 9.59
CA VAL A 173 -4.02 -1.10 10.23
C VAL A 173 -4.93 -1.92 9.31
N GLY A 174 -4.99 -1.60 8.03
CA GLY A 174 -5.77 -2.31 7.03
C GLY A 174 -5.32 -3.77 6.89
N TYR A 175 -4.01 -4.04 6.95
CA TYR A 175 -3.48 -5.40 6.99
C TYR A 175 -3.98 -6.19 8.22
N VAL A 176 -3.94 -5.59 9.42
CA VAL A 176 -4.44 -6.25 10.64
C VAL A 176 -5.95 -6.49 10.57
N VAL A 177 -6.73 -5.52 10.10
CA VAL A 177 -8.18 -5.69 9.89
C VAL A 177 -8.46 -6.82 8.90
N PHE A 178 -7.67 -6.91 7.83
CA PHE A 178 -7.76 -7.99 6.85
C PHE A 178 -7.48 -9.35 7.49
N LEU A 179 -6.37 -9.52 8.22
CA LEU A 179 -6.04 -10.80 8.88
C LEU A 179 -7.13 -11.25 9.86
N VAL A 180 -7.63 -10.33 10.68
CA VAL A 180 -8.75 -10.60 11.60
C VAL A 180 -9.98 -11.09 10.84
N LEU A 181 -10.38 -10.39 9.78
CA LEU A 181 -11.57 -10.75 9.01
C LEU A 181 -11.39 -12.05 8.22
N VAL A 182 -10.19 -12.33 7.70
CA VAL A 182 -9.87 -13.61 7.04
C VAL A 182 -9.95 -14.75 8.04
N GLY A 183 -9.39 -14.60 9.24
CA GLY A 183 -9.48 -15.61 10.30
C GLY A 183 -10.92 -15.90 10.75
N LEU A 184 -11.80 -14.90 10.68
CA LEU A 184 -13.23 -15.06 10.95
C LEU A 184 -13.99 -15.68 9.75
N ALA A 185 -13.65 -15.27 8.52
CA ALA A 185 -14.32 -15.71 7.30
C ALA A 185 -13.96 -17.14 6.88
N PHE A 186 -12.72 -17.56 7.18
CA PHE A 186 -12.13 -18.82 6.76
C PHE A 186 -11.52 -19.58 7.96
N PRO A 187 -12.34 -20.04 8.92
CA PRO A 187 -11.85 -20.77 10.08
C PRO A 187 -11.16 -22.08 9.65
N SER A 188 -9.93 -22.28 10.12
CA SER A 188 -9.13 -23.47 9.84
C SER A 188 -9.29 -24.51 10.95
N GLY A 189 -9.99 -25.63 10.69
CA GLY A 189 -10.16 -26.77 11.61
C GLY A 189 -11.19 -26.60 12.74
N ASP A 190 -11.47 -27.67 13.50
CA ASP A 190 -12.54 -27.95 14.49
C ASP A 190 -12.80 -26.93 15.63
N ALA A 191 -12.34 -25.69 15.50
CA ALA A 191 -12.71 -24.59 16.39
C ALA A 191 -14.13 -24.09 16.09
N HIS A 192 -15.14 -24.87 16.49
CA HIS A 192 -16.56 -24.47 16.55
C HIS A 192 -16.87 -23.34 17.55
N HIS A 193 -15.86 -22.63 18.03
CA HIS A 193 -16.06 -21.42 18.82
C HIS A 193 -16.05 -20.26 17.84
N GLU A 194 -17.22 -19.71 17.53
CA GLU A 194 -17.31 -18.38 16.93
C GLU A 194 -16.42 -17.45 17.76
N PRO A 195 -15.33 -16.89 17.21
CA PRO A 195 -14.58 -15.89 17.92
C PRO A 195 -15.51 -14.68 18.02
N GLY A 196 -16.15 -14.51 19.18
CA GLY A 196 -17.04 -13.37 19.39
C GLY A 196 -16.31 -12.06 19.12
N PHE A 197 -17.07 -10.99 18.90
CA PHE A 197 -16.53 -9.63 18.68
C PHE A 197 -15.42 -9.23 19.67
N GLN A 198 -15.50 -9.72 20.91
CA GLN A 198 -14.48 -9.54 21.94
C GLN A 198 -13.15 -10.23 21.62
N ALA A 199 -13.17 -11.45 21.08
CA ALA A 199 -11.96 -12.17 20.66
C ALA A 199 -11.29 -11.48 19.47
N ALA A 200 -12.08 -11.00 18.49
CA ALA A 200 -11.57 -10.21 17.37
C ALA A 200 -10.92 -8.89 17.83
N LEU A 201 -11.55 -8.19 18.79
CA LEU A 201 -10.98 -6.98 19.39
C LEU A 201 -9.67 -7.26 20.15
N LEU A 202 -9.61 -8.36 20.90
CA LEU A 202 -8.39 -8.75 21.62
C LEU A 202 -7.25 -9.10 20.64
N LEU A 203 -7.56 -9.84 19.57
CA LEU A 203 -6.59 -10.18 18.53
C LEU A 203 -6.07 -8.92 17.82
N PHE A 204 -6.98 -8.02 17.42
CA PHE A 204 -6.61 -6.73 16.83
C PHE A 204 -5.72 -5.91 17.76
N ALA A 205 -6.07 -5.82 19.04
CA ALA A 205 -5.29 -5.08 20.03
C ALA A 205 -3.90 -5.72 20.23
N GLN A 206 -3.82 -7.04 20.31
CA GLN A 206 -2.56 -7.79 20.42
C GLN A 206 -1.67 -7.54 19.21
N GLU A 207 -2.19 -7.68 17.99
CA GLU A 207 -1.40 -7.50 16.78
C GLU A 207 -0.94 -6.05 16.61
N ALA A 208 -1.85 -5.09 16.76
CA ALA A 208 -1.55 -3.67 16.53
C ALA A 208 -0.64 -3.09 17.62
N LEU A 209 -0.96 -3.31 18.91
CA LEU A 209 -0.13 -2.81 20.01
C LEU A 209 1.17 -3.59 20.12
N GLY A 210 1.14 -4.91 19.93
CA GLY A 210 2.33 -5.75 19.94
C GLY A 210 3.33 -5.33 18.87
N GLY A 211 2.86 -5.10 17.63
CA GLY A 211 3.68 -4.62 16.54
C GLY A 211 4.27 -3.23 16.83
N ALA A 212 3.45 -2.30 17.33
CA ALA A 212 3.90 -0.96 17.66
C ALA A 212 4.96 -0.94 18.78
N VAL A 213 4.74 -1.70 19.86
CA VAL A 213 5.69 -1.80 20.98
C VAL A 213 7.00 -2.44 20.51
N LEU A 214 6.92 -3.53 19.74
CA LEU A 214 8.09 -4.20 19.18
C LEU A 214 8.89 -3.26 18.27
N GLY A 215 8.21 -2.54 17.37
CA GLY A 215 8.85 -1.61 16.44
C GLY A 215 9.56 -0.45 17.16
N VAL A 216 8.92 0.13 18.17
CA VAL A 216 9.54 1.17 19.01
C VAL A 216 10.72 0.62 19.80
N MET A 217 10.59 -0.58 20.39
CA MET A 217 11.65 -1.21 21.17
C MET A 217 12.88 -1.52 20.31
N LEU A 218 12.69 -2.20 19.17
CA LEU A 218 13.76 -2.55 18.25
C LEU A 218 14.38 -1.31 17.61
N GLY A 219 13.56 -0.35 17.17
CA GLY A 219 14.03 0.93 16.66
C GLY A 219 14.89 1.67 17.68
N TRP A 220 14.47 1.72 18.95
CA TRP A 220 15.23 2.34 20.02
C TRP A 220 16.56 1.61 20.31
N LEU A 221 16.55 0.29 20.30
CA LEU A 221 17.76 -0.51 20.49
C LEU A 221 18.77 -0.27 19.36
N THR A 222 18.31 -0.32 18.11
CA THR A 222 19.12 -0.03 16.91
C THR A 222 19.66 1.39 16.95
N PHE A 223 18.83 2.37 17.28
CA PHE A 223 19.27 3.75 17.50
C PHE A 223 20.38 3.85 18.55
N ARG A 224 20.23 3.16 19.69
CA ARG A 224 21.22 3.18 20.76
C ARG A 224 22.56 2.60 20.31
N LEU A 225 22.54 1.56 19.49
CA LEU A 225 23.75 0.98 18.87
C LEU A 225 24.40 1.97 17.90
N MET A 226 23.61 2.59 17.02
CA MET A 226 24.10 3.57 16.03
C MET A 226 24.81 4.75 16.68
N ARG A 227 24.35 5.23 17.84
CA ARG A 227 25.01 6.32 18.58
C ARG A 227 26.47 6.04 18.97
N HIS A 228 26.90 4.79 18.96
CA HIS A 228 28.26 4.37 19.29
C HIS A 228 29.08 3.98 18.06
N ILE A 229 28.51 4.13 16.86
CA ILE A 229 29.10 3.77 15.58
C ILE A 229 29.22 5.06 14.76
N ASP A 230 30.32 5.21 14.01
CA ASP A 230 30.50 6.30 13.05
C ASP A 230 31.03 5.67 11.75
N ASP A 231 30.18 4.81 11.18
CA ASP A 231 30.44 4.07 9.93
C ASP A 231 29.11 3.93 9.18
N TYR A 232 28.99 4.68 8.08
CA TYR A 232 27.77 4.74 7.29
C TYR A 232 27.36 3.38 6.70
N SER A 233 28.32 2.51 6.39
CA SER A 233 28.02 1.19 5.81
C SER A 233 27.41 0.27 6.86
N LEU A 234 27.98 0.29 8.07
CA LEU A 234 27.44 -0.48 9.20
C LEU A 234 26.08 0.04 9.64
N GLU A 235 25.87 1.35 9.68
CA GLU A 235 24.57 1.94 10.04
C GLU A 235 23.48 1.60 9.01
N VAL A 236 23.79 1.66 7.70
CA VAL A 236 22.88 1.17 6.65
C VAL A 236 22.56 -0.31 6.88
N LEU A 237 23.57 -1.15 7.15
CA LEU A 237 23.36 -2.57 7.44
C LEU A 237 22.46 -2.80 8.68
N LEU A 238 22.62 -2.00 9.73
CA LEU A 238 21.76 -2.06 10.91
C LEU A 238 20.31 -1.67 10.61
N THR A 239 20.08 -0.65 9.76
CA THR A 239 18.71 -0.32 9.33
C THR A 239 18.08 -1.43 8.49
N LEU A 240 18.83 -2.06 7.58
CA LEU A 240 18.38 -3.23 6.82
C LEU A 240 18.07 -4.41 7.74
N GLY A 241 18.96 -4.69 8.69
CA GLY A 241 18.78 -5.74 9.69
C GLY A 241 17.55 -5.50 10.57
N LEU A 242 17.26 -4.24 10.91
CA LEU A 242 16.03 -3.87 11.61
C LEU A 242 14.79 -4.09 10.75
N ALA A 243 14.84 -3.71 9.47
CA ALA A 243 13.70 -3.85 8.56
C ALA A 243 13.39 -5.32 8.26
N PHE A 244 14.39 -6.15 7.91
CA PHE A 244 14.17 -7.58 7.66
C PHE A 244 14.02 -8.39 8.95
N GLY A 245 15.01 -8.30 9.85
CA GLY A 245 15.04 -9.11 11.07
C GLY A 245 13.96 -8.73 12.06
N GLY A 246 13.60 -7.44 12.14
CA GLY A 246 12.45 -7.01 12.93
C GLY A 246 11.13 -7.53 12.36
N TYR A 247 10.99 -7.59 11.03
CA TYR A 247 9.78 -8.05 10.37
C TYR A 247 9.55 -9.54 10.62
N GLU A 248 10.57 -10.36 10.38
CA GLU A 248 10.55 -11.79 10.68
C GLU A 248 10.30 -12.07 12.17
N LEU A 249 10.90 -11.28 13.06
CA LEU A 249 10.66 -11.41 14.50
C LEU A 249 9.20 -11.07 14.87
N ALA A 250 8.60 -10.06 14.22
CA ALA A 250 7.20 -9.71 14.44
C ALA A 250 6.26 -10.83 13.99
N VAL A 251 6.52 -11.43 12.81
CA VAL A 251 5.80 -12.61 12.31
C VAL A 251 5.93 -13.77 13.30
N ALA A 252 7.14 -14.08 13.76
CA ALA A 252 7.41 -15.16 14.71
C ALA A 252 6.73 -14.95 16.08
N LEU A 253 6.52 -13.69 16.49
CA LEU A 253 5.83 -13.33 17.73
C LEU A 253 4.30 -13.20 17.56
N HIS A 254 3.77 -13.45 16.37
CA HIS A 254 2.35 -13.25 16.02
C HIS A 254 1.86 -11.83 16.35
N VAL A 255 2.64 -10.84 15.96
CA VAL A 255 2.28 -9.42 16.04
C VAL A 255 2.40 -8.77 14.66
N SER A 256 1.81 -7.59 14.48
CA SER A 256 1.77 -6.94 13.17
C SER A 256 3.16 -6.50 12.69
N ALA A 257 3.72 -7.23 11.73
CA ALA A 257 4.99 -6.93 11.10
C ALA A 257 4.98 -5.61 10.30
N PRO A 258 3.90 -5.27 9.55
CA PRO A 258 3.75 -3.94 8.94
C PRO A 258 3.80 -2.79 9.95
N ILE A 259 3.06 -2.88 11.07
CA ILE A 259 3.05 -1.83 12.10
C ILE A 259 4.40 -1.73 12.80
N MET A 260 5.07 -2.86 13.05
CA MET A 260 6.43 -2.88 13.56
C MET A 260 7.38 -2.10 12.65
N ALA A 261 7.34 -2.36 11.33
CA ALA A 261 8.21 -1.69 10.35
C ALA A 261 7.95 -0.17 10.30
N VAL A 262 6.68 0.24 10.32
CA VAL A 262 6.29 1.66 10.38
C VAL A 262 6.82 2.33 11.65
N CYS A 263 6.59 1.74 12.83
CA CYS A 263 7.04 2.32 14.09
C CYS A 263 8.56 2.38 14.20
N ALA A 264 9.26 1.34 13.75
CA ALA A 264 10.72 1.28 13.71
C ALA A 264 11.28 2.34 12.74
N GLY A 265 10.73 2.44 11.52
CA GLY A 265 11.16 3.40 10.51
C GLY A 265 10.94 4.86 10.95
N LEU A 266 9.78 5.17 11.54
CA LEU A 266 9.50 6.50 12.09
C LEU A 266 10.53 6.90 13.17
N LEU A 267 10.85 5.98 14.08
CA LEU A 267 11.80 6.23 15.16
C LEU A 267 13.20 6.50 14.61
N ILE A 268 13.70 5.67 13.69
CA ILE A 268 15.01 5.85 13.06
C ILE A 268 15.06 7.15 12.26
N GLY A 269 14.02 7.43 11.46
CA GLY A 269 13.94 8.62 10.61
C GLY A 269 13.93 9.96 11.37
N ASP A 270 13.40 10.01 12.59
CA ASP A 270 13.40 11.24 13.40
C ASP A 270 14.50 11.28 14.46
N VAL A 271 14.59 10.24 15.30
CA VAL A 271 15.48 10.23 16.47
C VAL A 271 16.91 9.86 16.07
N GLY A 272 17.08 8.87 15.19
CA GLY A 272 18.37 8.51 14.59
C GLY A 272 19.00 9.67 13.85
N ALA A 273 18.23 10.29 12.96
CA ALA A 273 18.68 11.39 12.12
C ALA A 273 19.04 12.69 12.89
N LYS A 274 18.50 12.91 14.10
CA LYS A 274 18.75 14.13 14.90
C LYS A 274 19.80 13.97 16.00
N HIS A 275 19.98 12.77 16.54
CA HIS A 275 20.76 12.57 17.77
C HIS A 275 21.74 11.40 17.73
N GLY A 276 21.79 10.63 16.64
CA GLY A 276 22.60 9.42 16.58
C GLY A 276 23.45 9.23 15.33
N MET A 277 23.36 10.11 14.34
CA MET A 277 24.12 10.01 13.09
C MET A 277 24.90 11.30 12.82
N SER A 278 26.07 11.16 12.20
CA SER A 278 26.73 12.30 11.56
C SER A 278 25.92 12.77 10.35
N GLU A 279 26.11 14.02 9.91
CA GLU A 279 25.43 14.57 8.71
C GLU A 279 25.73 13.74 7.45
N GLU A 280 26.95 13.21 7.35
CA GLU A 280 27.36 12.35 6.25
C GLU A 280 26.62 11.01 6.28
N THR A 281 26.64 10.31 7.42
CA THR A 281 25.94 9.03 7.54
C THR A 281 24.45 9.16 7.27
N ARG A 282 23.82 10.21 7.81
CA ARG A 282 22.40 10.49 7.55
C ARG A 282 22.11 10.61 6.05
N LYS A 283 22.96 11.34 5.32
CA LYS A 283 22.80 11.50 3.87
C LYS A 283 22.90 10.16 3.13
N TYR A 284 23.81 9.28 3.54
CA TYR A 284 23.95 7.95 2.94
C TYR A 284 22.76 7.04 3.27
N VAL A 285 22.30 7.02 4.52
CA VAL A 285 21.11 6.24 4.94
C VAL A 285 19.87 6.72 4.20
N ASP A 286 19.62 8.03 4.17
CA ASP A 286 18.48 8.63 3.44
C ASP A 286 18.54 8.31 1.95
N ALA A 287 19.71 8.48 1.31
CA ALA A 287 19.88 8.19 -0.11
C ALA A 287 19.70 6.70 -0.43
N PHE A 288 20.24 5.81 0.41
CA PHE A 288 20.11 4.37 0.25
C PHE A 288 18.65 3.94 0.32
N TRP A 289 17.93 4.34 1.38
CA TRP A 289 16.53 3.97 1.56
C TRP A 289 15.62 4.57 0.50
N LYS A 290 15.91 5.79 0.03
CA LYS A 290 15.21 6.37 -1.12
C LYS A 290 15.38 5.52 -2.38
N LEU A 291 16.60 5.05 -2.68
CA LEU A 291 16.83 4.19 -3.85
C LEU A 291 16.15 2.83 -3.71
N ILE A 292 16.20 2.22 -2.52
CA ILE A 292 15.48 0.96 -2.25
C ILE A 292 13.98 1.15 -2.44
N ASP A 293 13.39 2.21 -1.88
CA ASP A 293 11.97 2.54 -2.05
C ASP A 293 11.62 2.70 -3.54
N GLU A 294 12.39 3.47 -4.30
CA GLU A 294 12.16 3.66 -5.74
C GLU A 294 12.26 2.34 -6.54
N ILE A 295 13.23 1.48 -6.23
CA ILE A 295 13.40 0.18 -6.89
C ILE A 295 12.25 -0.78 -6.55
N LEU A 296 11.91 -0.90 -5.27
CA LEU A 296 10.83 -1.79 -4.82
C LEU A 296 9.48 -1.36 -5.38
N ASN A 297 9.20 -0.06 -5.44
CA ASN A 297 7.99 0.43 -6.09
C ASN A 297 8.01 0.20 -7.60
N ALA A 298 9.14 0.40 -8.28
CA ALA A 298 9.24 0.07 -9.71
C ALA A 298 8.91 -1.41 -9.98
N VAL A 299 9.43 -2.32 -9.15
CA VAL A 299 9.12 -3.75 -9.22
C VAL A 299 7.66 -4.02 -8.89
N LEU A 300 7.11 -3.41 -7.84
CA LEU A 300 5.70 -3.55 -7.44
C LEU A 300 4.76 -3.19 -8.59
N PHE A 301 4.93 -2.00 -9.20
CA PHE A 301 4.07 -1.52 -10.27
C PHE A 301 4.23 -2.33 -11.56
N LEU A 302 5.45 -2.81 -11.84
CA LEU A 302 5.68 -3.78 -12.91
C LEU A 302 4.87 -5.06 -12.69
N MET A 303 4.97 -5.64 -11.48
CA MET A 303 4.28 -6.88 -11.13
C MET A 303 2.76 -6.72 -11.19
N ILE A 304 2.20 -5.60 -10.71
CA ILE A 304 0.77 -5.29 -10.88
C ILE A 304 0.38 -5.32 -12.37
N GLY A 305 1.20 -4.78 -13.28
CA GLY A 305 0.90 -4.80 -14.71
C GLY A 305 0.93 -6.19 -15.35
N PHE A 306 1.67 -7.14 -14.78
CA PHE A 306 1.64 -8.54 -15.20
C PHE A 306 0.49 -9.33 -14.57
N GLU A 307 -0.08 -8.85 -13.47
CA GLU A 307 -1.16 -9.56 -12.78
C GLU A 307 -2.42 -9.74 -13.64
N VAL A 308 -2.58 -8.96 -14.70
CA VAL A 308 -3.66 -9.14 -15.70
C VAL A 308 -3.77 -10.56 -16.24
N PHE A 309 -2.66 -11.33 -16.29
CA PHE A 309 -2.65 -12.72 -16.75
C PHE A 309 -3.30 -13.71 -15.76
N ALA A 310 -3.33 -13.37 -14.47
CA ALA A 310 -3.94 -14.19 -13.43
C ALA A 310 -5.45 -13.90 -13.24
N VAL A 311 -5.91 -12.74 -13.72
CA VAL A 311 -7.29 -12.27 -13.54
C VAL A 311 -8.25 -12.92 -14.55
N ALA A 312 -9.41 -13.38 -14.06
CA ALA A 312 -10.49 -13.90 -14.90
C ALA A 312 -11.50 -12.78 -15.24
N PHE A 313 -11.52 -12.37 -16.51
CA PHE A 313 -12.45 -11.35 -17.01
C PHE A 313 -13.76 -12.00 -17.48
N THR A 314 -14.69 -12.23 -16.56
CA THR A 314 -16.09 -12.54 -16.89
C THR A 314 -16.92 -11.25 -16.94
N GLY A 315 -17.98 -11.22 -17.76
CA GLY A 315 -18.83 -10.03 -17.89
C GLY A 315 -19.38 -9.53 -16.55
N ASP A 316 -19.84 -10.47 -15.70
CA ASP A 316 -20.36 -10.17 -14.37
C ASP A 316 -19.27 -9.62 -13.44
N ALA A 317 -18.05 -10.19 -13.48
CA ALA A 317 -16.95 -9.73 -12.63
C ALA A 317 -16.45 -8.33 -13.04
N VAL A 318 -16.43 -8.03 -14.34
CA VAL A 318 -16.10 -6.68 -14.83
C VAL A 318 -17.15 -5.67 -14.38
N MET A 319 -18.43 -6.00 -14.51
CA MET A 319 -19.51 -5.14 -14.06
C MET A 319 -19.45 -4.89 -12.54
N ALA A 320 -19.22 -5.94 -11.75
CA ALA A 320 -19.02 -5.84 -10.30
C ALA A 320 -17.81 -4.94 -9.98
N GLY A 321 -16.69 -5.07 -10.70
CA GLY A 321 -15.52 -4.21 -10.54
C GLY A 321 -15.80 -2.73 -10.83
N ILE A 322 -16.59 -2.43 -11.88
CA ILE A 322 -16.99 -1.05 -12.20
C ILE A 322 -17.85 -0.45 -11.08
N PHE A 323 -18.82 -1.19 -10.56
CA PHE A 323 -19.61 -0.72 -9.41
C PHE A 323 -18.75 -0.59 -8.15
N ALA A 324 -17.78 -1.49 -7.97
CA ALA A 324 -16.85 -1.43 -6.86
C ALA A 324 -15.95 -0.19 -6.89
N ILE A 325 -15.62 0.37 -8.07
CA ILE A 325 -14.95 1.69 -8.17
C ILE A 325 -15.81 2.78 -7.54
N ALA A 326 -17.08 2.86 -7.91
CA ALA A 326 -17.99 3.88 -7.36
C ALA A 326 -18.14 3.72 -5.84
N LEU A 327 -18.24 2.47 -5.37
CA LEU A 327 -18.32 2.15 -3.96
C LEU A 327 -17.03 2.52 -3.20
N ALA A 328 -15.87 2.21 -3.77
CA ALA A 328 -14.56 2.55 -3.19
C ALA A 328 -14.35 4.07 -3.11
N LEU A 329 -14.76 4.82 -4.14
CA LEU A 329 -14.71 6.29 -4.12
C LEU A 329 -15.64 6.89 -3.07
N PHE A 330 -16.86 6.35 -2.96
CA PHE A 330 -17.82 6.79 -1.94
C PHE A 330 -17.33 6.46 -0.52
N ALA A 331 -16.82 5.24 -0.32
CA ALA A 331 -16.21 4.81 0.92
C ALA A 331 -15.03 5.71 1.30
N ARG A 332 -14.16 6.05 0.33
CA ARG A 332 -13.04 6.97 0.54
C ARG A 332 -13.50 8.37 0.91
N PHE A 333 -14.53 8.89 0.24
CA PHE A 333 -15.12 10.19 0.58
C PHE A 333 -15.63 10.20 2.02
N ALA A 334 -16.35 9.17 2.45
CA ALA A 334 -16.83 9.04 3.82
C ALA A 334 -15.68 8.91 4.84
N ALA A 335 -14.68 8.08 4.52
CA ALA A 335 -13.50 7.84 5.35
C ALA A 335 -12.67 9.11 5.60
N VAL A 336 -12.68 10.06 4.67
CA VAL A 336 -12.02 11.36 4.81
C VAL A 336 -12.95 12.40 5.43
N ALA A 337 -14.19 12.51 4.94
CA ALA A 337 -15.14 13.55 5.33
C ALA A 337 -15.53 13.42 6.80
N VAL A 338 -15.78 12.21 7.31
CA VAL A 338 -16.22 12.00 8.70
C VAL A 338 -15.16 12.48 9.71
N PRO A 339 -13.89 12.01 9.66
CA PRO A 339 -12.84 12.53 10.54
C PRO A 339 -12.61 14.04 10.42
N VAL A 340 -12.66 14.60 9.20
CA VAL A 340 -12.47 16.04 8.98
C VAL A 340 -13.62 16.84 9.59
N MET A 341 -14.87 16.40 9.42
CA MET A 341 -16.04 17.06 10.00
C MET A 341 -16.05 16.99 11.53
N LEU A 342 -15.66 15.86 12.11
CA LEU A 342 -15.53 15.70 13.57
C LEU A 342 -14.50 16.65 14.17
N LEU A 343 -13.41 16.91 13.43
CA LEU A 343 -12.36 17.82 13.87
C LEU A 343 -12.58 19.28 13.50
N LYS A 344 -13.52 19.59 12.60
CA LYS A 344 -13.82 20.95 12.12
C LYS A 344 -14.10 21.97 13.24
N PRO A 345 -14.79 21.62 14.36
CA PRO A 345 -14.97 22.56 15.47
C PRO A 345 -13.67 22.94 16.19
N PHE A 346 -12.65 22.07 16.12
CA PHE A 346 -11.39 22.22 16.85
C PHE A 346 -10.23 22.64 15.96
N ARG A 347 -10.42 22.68 14.62
CA ARG A 347 -9.35 22.94 13.66
C ARG A 347 -9.90 23.48 12.34
N ASN A 348 -9.20 24.47 11.77
CA ASN A 348 -9.48 24.96 10.43
C ASN A 348 -8.94 24.00 9.36
N PHE A 349 -9.78 23.69 8.39
CA PHE A 349 -9.43 22.92 7.19
C PHE A 349 -9.73 23.78 5.97
N SER A 350 -8.83 23.78 4.98
CA SER A 350 -9.14 24.39 3.69
C SER A 350 -10.20 23.57 2.95
N ALA A 351 -11.03 24.24 2.15
CA ALA A 351 -12.12 23.58 1.41
C ALA A 351 -11.60 22.48 0.45
N GLY A 352 -10.35 22.59 -0.02
CA GLY A 352 -9.71 21.61 -0.89
C GLY A 352 -9.26 20.32 -0.20
N VAL A 353 -9.20 20.24 1.14
CA VAL A 353 -8.67 19.05 1.84
C VAL A 353 -9.48 17.80 1.51
N ILE A 354 -10.81 17.84 1.63
CA ILE A 354 -11.65 16.66 1.42
C ILE A 354 -11.56 16.15 -0.03
N PRO A 355 -11.75 16.99 -1.07
CA PRO A 355 -11.62 16.53 -2.45
C PRO A 355 -10.21 16.00 -2.77
N ILE A 356 -9.15 16.69 -2.36
CA ILE A 356 -7.77 16.28 -2.67
C ILE A 356 -7.41 14.98 -1.94
N MET A 357 -7.76 14.82 -0.66
CA MET A 357 -7.48 13.58 0.07
C MET A 357 -8.37 12.41 -0.37
N THR A 358 -9.59 12.69 -0.84
CA THR A 358 -10.46 11.66 -1.41
C THR A 358 -9.90 11.15 -2.73
N TRP A 359 -9.55 12.08 -3.63
CA TRP A 359 -9.07 11.75 -4.97
C TRP A 359 -7.63 11.24 -4.96
N GLY A 360 -6.80 11.73 -4.04
CA GLY A 360 -5.44 11.27 -3.78
C GLY A 360 -5.36 10.03 -2.90
N GLY A 361 -6.47 9.36 -2.58
CA GLY A 361 -6.44 8.06 -1.91
C GLY A 361 -6.20 6.93 -2.90
N LEU A 362 -5.04 6.93 -3.56
CA LEU A 362 -4.69 5.94 -4.58
C LEU A 362 -4.64 4.54 -3.99
N LYS A 363 -5.14 3.54 -4.71
CA LYS A 363 -5.08 2.12 -4.32
C LYS A 363 -3.81 1.49 -4.89
N GLY A 364 -3.08 0.76 -4.06
CA GLY A 364 -1.77 0.19 -4.40
C GLY A 364 -1.78 -1.32 -4.61
N GLY A 365 -0.58 -1.84 -4.90
CA GLY A 365 -0.34 -3.27 -5.10
C GLY A 365 -0.55 -4.15 -3.86
N ILE A 366 -0.52 -3.56 -2.67
CA ILE A 366 -0.84 -4.28 -1.41
C ILE A 366 -2.25 -4.90 -1.50
N SER A 367 -3.23 -4.15 -2.00
CA SER A 367 -4.62 -4.65 -2.18
C SER A 367 -4.66 -5.91 -3.05
N VAL A 368 -3.87 -5.94 -4.12
CA VAL A 368 -3.78 -7.07 -5.05
C VAL A 368 -3.12 -8.28 -4.37
N ALA A 369 -2.02 -8.09 -3.63
CA ALA A 369 -1.39 -9.18 -2.91
C ALA A 369 -2.30 -9.78 -1.83
N LEU A 370 -3.04 -8.94 -1.11
CA LEU A 370 -3.99 -9.40 -0.11
C LEU A 370 -5.12 -10.22 -0.75
N ALA A 371 -5.64 -9.78 -1.90
CA ALA A 371 -6.62 -10.57 -2.65
C ALA A 371 -6.07 -11.94 -3.11
N LEU A 372 -4.78 -12.00 -3.50
CA LEU A 372 -4.12 -13.26 -3.89
C LEU A 372 -3.86 -14.19 -2.70
N SER A 373 -3.55 -13.64 -1.54
CA SER A 373 -3.32 -14.38 -0.28
C SER A 373 -4.57 -15.10 0.24
N LEU A 374 -5.75 -14.76 -0.29
CA LEU A 374 -7.00 -15.36 0.15
C LEU A 374 -7.00 -16.87 -0.10
N PRO A 375 -7.53 -17.67 0.86
CA PRO A 375 -7.77 -19.09 0.64
C PRO A 375 -8.63 -19.32 -0.60
N GLU A 376 -8.38 -20.43 -1.30
CA GLU A 376 -9.19 -20.80 -2.48
C GLU A 376 -10.66 -20.95 -2.11
N ASN A 377 -11.52 -20.19 -2.79
CA ASN A 377 -12.96 -20.19 -2.61
C ASN A 377 -13.67 -19.67 -3.88
N GLU A 378 -14.99 -19.83 -3.96
CA GLU A 378 -15.79 -19.44 -5.12
C GLU A 378 -15.77 -17.92 -5.41
N TRP A 379 -15.53 -17.10 -4.39
CA TRP A 379 -15.54 -15.63 -4.46
C TRP A 379 -14.16 -15.03 -4.78
N LYS A 380 -13.07 -15.77 -4.60
CA LYS A 380 -11.69 -15.31 -4.82
C LYS A 380 -11.49 -14.73 -6.24
N PRO A 381 -11.94 -15.39 -7.34
CA PRO A 381 -11.81 -14.81 -8.67
C PRO A 381 -12.53 -13.47 -8.83
N LEU A 382 -13.73 -13.34 -8.25
CA LEU A 382 -14.50 -12.10 -8.30
C LEU A 382 -13.81 -10.97 -7.53
N ILE A 383 -13.30 -11.28 -6.33
CA ILE A 383 -12.52 -10.36 -5.49
C ILE A 383 -11.27 -9.90 -6.22
N LEU A 384 -10.51 -10.81 -6.82
CA LEU A 384 -9.30 -10.49 -7.59
C LEU A 384 -9.61 -9.55 -8.76
N THR A 385 -10.62 -9.88 -9.59
CA THR A 385 -11.00 -9.06 -10.73
C THR A 385 -11.47 -7.67 -10.30
N ALA A 386 -12.31 -7.57 -9.27
CA ALA A 386 -12.78 -6.28 -8.76
C ALA A 386 -11.63 -5.45 -8.16
N THR A 387 -10.74 -6.07 -7.38
CA THR A 387 -9.56 -5.41 -6.80
C THR A 387 -8.64 -4.88 -7.89
N TYR A 388 -8.36 -5.70 -8.89
CA TYR A 388 -7.52 -5.32 -10.02
C TYR A 388 -8.11 -4.12 -10.78
N ILE A 389 -9.41 -4.15 -11.10
CA ILE A 389 -10.11 -3.03 -11.77
C ILE A 389 -10.02 -1.75 -10.94
N ILE A 390 -10.22 -1.83 -9.62
CA ILE A 390 -10.10 -0.66 -8.71
C ILE A 390 -8.68 -0.11 -8.71
N VAL A 391 -7.67 -0.98 -8.60
CA VAL A 391 -6.26 -0.56 -8.55
C VAL A 391 -5.82 0.07 -9.86
N ILE A 392 -6.15 -0.52 -11.01
CA ILE A 392 -5.84 0.05 -12.32
C ILE A 392 -6.55 1.38 -12.54
N PHE A 393 -7.85 1.47 -12.20
CA PHE A 393 -8.58 2.73 -12.24
C PHE A 393 -7.92 3.78 -11.35
N SER A 394 -7.57 3.41 -10.13
CA SER A 394 -6.98 4.33 -9.17
C SER A 394 -5.65 4.86 -9.69
N ILE A 395 -4.69 3.99 -10.01
CA ILE A 395 -3.34 4.39 -10.42
C ILE A 395 -3.35 5.20 -11.72
N ILE A 396 -4.09 4.76 -12.73
CA ILE A 396 -4.08 5.43 -14.04
C ILE A 396 -4.96 6.68 -14.02
N ILE A 397 -6.23 6.55 -13.61
CA ILE A 397 -7.19 7.66 -13.72
C ILE A 397 -7.01 8.61 -12.55
N GLN A 398 -7.09 8.15 -11.30
CA GLN A 398 -6.91 9.07 -10.16
C GLN A 398 -5.48 9.61 -10.12
N GLY A 399 -4.48 8.77 -10.40
CA GLY A 399 -3.07 9.15 -10.34
C GLY A 399 -2.71 10.24 -11.35
N LEU A 400 -3.20 10.17 -12.58
CA LEU A 400 -2.94 11.22 -13.58
C LEU A 400 -3.78 12.48 -13.38
N THR A 401 -4.93 12.39 -12.71
CA THR A 401 -5.86 13.52 -12.53
C THR A 401 -5.76 14.22 -11.17
N VAL A 402 -5.05 13.64 -10.19
CA VAL A 402 -4.89 14.23 -8.86
C VAL A 402 -4.06 15.51 -8.87
N ALA A 403 -2.98 15.60 -9.66
CA ALA A 403 -2.17 16.83 -9.77
C ALA A 403 -2.96 18.01 -10.37
N PRO A 404 -3.69 17.85 -11.49
CA PRO A 404 -4.58 18.89 -12.00
C PRO A 404 -5.63 19.35 -10.98
N LEU A 405 -6.25 18.39 -10.26
CA LEU A 405 -7.24 18.68 -9.23
C LEU A 405 -6.62 19.47 -8.06
N ALA A 406 -5.44 19.04 -7.60
CA ALA A 406 -4.70 19.68 -6.53
C ALA A 406 -4.25 21.09 -6.92
N THR A 407 -3.80 21.31 -8.15
CA THR A 407 -3.47 22.65 -8.66
C THR A 407 -4.70 23.56 -8.70
N LYS A 408 -5.89 23.02 -9.00
CA LYS A 408 -7.13 23.81 -9.07
C LYS A 408 -7.68 24.18 -7.68
N LEU A 409 -7.57 23.28 -6.71
CA LEU A 409 -8.19 23.41 -5.38
C LEU A 409 -7.22 23.77 -4.25
N GLY A 410 -5.93 23.56 -4.46
CA GLY A 410 -4.85 23.69 -3.48
C GLY A 410 -3.94 24.89 -3.68
N ARG A 411 -4.19 25.74 -4.71
CA ARG A 411 -3.54 27.05 -4.82
C ARG A 411 -3.80 27.82 -3.53
N GLU A 412 -2.72 28.32 -2.92
CA GLU A 412 -2.83 29.36 -1.91
C GLU A 412 -3.68 30.51 -2.49
N PRO A 413 -4.52 31.19 -1.68
CA PRO A 413 -4.93 32.53 -2.09
C PRO A 413 -3.64 33.30 -2.35
N GLU A 414 -3.42 33.75 -3.59
CA GLU A 414 -2.40 34.76 -3.87
C GLU A 414 -2.64 35.87 -2.85
N LEU A 415 -1.73 35.99 -1.87
CA LEU A 415 -1.68 37.15 -1.01
C LEU A 415 -1.30 38.32 -1.94
N MET A 416 -2.32 38.99 -2.48
CA MET A 416 -2.19 40.34 -3.01
C MET A 416 -2.04 41.33 -1.86
#